data_AF-A0A7W1UB15-F1
#
_entry.id   AF-A0A7W1UB15-F1
#
_cell.length_a   1.000
_cell.length_b   1.000
_cell.length_c   1.000
_cell.angle_alpha   90.00
_cell.angle_beta   90.00
_cell.angle_gamma   90.00
#
_symmetry.space_group_name_H-M   'P 1'
#
loop_
_entity.id
_entity.type
_entity.pdbx_description
1 polymer ?
#
loop_
_entity_poly.entity_id
_entity_poly.type
_entity_poly.pdbx_seq_one_letter_code
_entity_poly.pdbx_strand_id
1 'polypeptide(L)'
;AAQREDEGDPVNPRDPNWYLGENLRHRGSLHQDIWEGTAADLSSRGFIAVYPSSGWWRTRPFLERYDLPARYSLLVSIESEQTEIDLYTAIANQISTYVMVEH
;
A
#
# COMPACT_ATOMS: atom_id res chain seq x y z
N ALA A 1 7.96 6.93 -22.63
CA ALA A 1 7.41 5.84 -21.82
C ALA A 1 8.12 5.88 -20.47
N ALA A 2 7.40 5.86 -19.35
CA ALA A 2 8.02 5.82 -18.02
C ALA A 2 8.61 4.43 -17.81
N GLN A 3 9.94 4.35 -17.69
CA GLN A 3 10.66 3.13 -17.31
C GLN A 3 10.24 2.80 -15.87
N ARG A 4 9.94 1.53 -15.58
CA ARG A 4 9.65 1.11 -14.20
C ARG A 4 10.93 1.34 -13.41
N GLU A 5 10.86 2.18 -12.38
CA GLU A 5 11.99 2.43 -11.46
C GLU A 5 12.25 1.24 -10.52
N ASP A 6 11.48 0.17 -10.71
CA ASP A 6 11.42 -1.04 -9.90
C ASP A 6 11.82 -2.29 -10.71
N GLU A 7 12.86 -2.17 -11.55
CA GLU A 7 13.43 -3.30 -12.32
C GLU A 7 14.20 -4.32 -11.45
N GLY A 8 14.20 -4.16 -10.12
CA GLY A 8 14.97 -4.97 -9.18
C GLY A 8 14.18 -5.59 -8.02
N ASP A 9 12.96 -5.11 -7.69
CA ASP A 9 12.16 -5.79 -6.68
C ASP A 9 11.56 -7.07 -7.27
N PRO A 10 11.45 -8.15 -6.45
CA PRO A 10 10.82 -9.37 -6.89
C PRO A 10 9.43 -9.05 -7.42
N VAL A 11 9.19 -9.38 -8.70
CA VAL A 11 7.86 -9.33 -9.31
C VAL A 11 6.95 -10.19 -8.42
N ASN A 12 6.12 -9.52 -7.63
CA ASN A 12 5.12 -10.20 -6.83
C ASN A 12 4.25 -10.98 -7.83
N PRO A 13 3.99 -12.29 -7.63
CA PRO A 13 3.14 -13.05 -8.54
C PRO A 13 1.89 -12.25 -8.86
N ARG A 14 1.63 -12.07 -10.17
CA ARG A 14 0.59 -11.19 -10.69
C ARG A 14 -0.73 -11.47 -9.97
N ASP A 15 -1.13 -10.55 -9.11
CA ASP A 15 -2.39 -10.61 -8.37
C ASP A 15 -3.50 -10.01 -9.25
N PRO A 16 -4.37 -10.83 -9.87
CA PRO A 16 -5.30 -10.36 -10.89
C PRO A 16 -6.50 -9.60 -10.31
N ASN A 17 -6.67 -9.64 -8.99
CA ASN A 17 -7.83 -9.12 -8.30
C ASN A 17 -7.72 -7.61 -7.98
N TRP A 18 -6.64 -6.97 -8.42
CA TRP A 18 -6.50 -5.52 -8.42
C TRP A 18 -7.16 -4.91 -9.66
N TYR A 19 -7.99 -3.89 -9.47
CA TYR A 19 -8.76 -3.27 -10.54
C TYR A 19 -7.87 -2.53 -11.56
N LEU A 20 -6.92 -1.71 -11.08
CA LEU A 20 -5.95 -1.00 -11.93
C LEU A 20 -4.73 -1.89 -12.21
N GLY A 21 -4.32 -2.67 -11.21
CA GLY A 21 -3.15 -3.52 -11.27
C GLY A 21 -1.84 -2.72 -11.30
N GLU A 22 -0.74 -3.46 -11.32
CA GLU A 22 0.62 -2.90 -11.16
C GLU A 22 0.96 -1.80 -12.16
N ASN A 23 0.43 -1.83 -13.38
CA ASN A 23 0.83 -0.89 -14.42
C ASN A 23 0.17 0.49 -14.29
N LEU A 24 -1.00 0.55 -13.64
CA LEU A 24 -1.85 1.74 -13.64
C LEU A 24 -1.93 2.39 -12.25
N ARG A 25 -1.70 1.63 -11.17
CA ARG A 25 -1.74 2.14 -9.78
C ARG A 25 -0.55 3.03 -9.39
N HIS A 26 0.51 3.10 -10.20
CA HIS A 26 1.77 3.78 -9.88
C HIS A 26 2.00 5.12 -10.61
N ARG A 27 0.96 5.95 -10.78
CA ARG A 27 1.09 7.22 -11.52
C ARG A 27 1.07 8.46 -10.63
N GLY A 28 2.22 9.12 -10.53
CA GLY A 28 2.38 10.37 -9.78
C GLY A 28 2.55 10.12 -8.28
N SER A 29 2.20 11.12 -7.46
CA SER A 29 2.32 11.04 -6.00
C SER A 29 1.14 10.35 -5.31
N LEU A 30 0.10 9.97 -6.06
CA LEU A 30 -1.06 9.25 -5.55
C LEU A 30 -1.01 7.80 -6.04
N HIS A 31 -0.96 6.88 -5.09
CA HIS A 31 -1.06 5.45 -5.32
C HIS A 31 -2.38 4.97 -4.76
N GLN A 32 -3.29 4.54 -5.65
CA GLN A 32 -4.61 4.06 -5.29
C GLN A 32 -4.95 2.87 -6.17
N ASP A 33 -5.56 1.84 -5.58
CA ASP A 33 -6.12 0.72 -6.30
C ASP A 33 -7.22 0.08 -5.43
N ILE A 34 -8.09 -0.72 -6.04
CA ILE A 34 -9.14 -1.47 -5.37
C ILE A 34 -8.85 -2.94 -5.57
N TRP A 35 -8.88 -3.70 -4.48
CA TRP A 35 -8.77 -5.14 -4.50
C TRP A 35 -10.10 -5.78 -4.14
N GLU A 36 -10.52 -6.81 -4.89
CA GLU A 36 -11.77 -7.53 -4.64
C GLU A 36 -11.56 -9.06 -4.58
N GLY A 37 -12.22 -9.71 -3.63
CA GLY A 37 -12.19 -11.16 -3.47
C GLY A 37 -12.57 -11.60 -2.07
N THR A 38 -12.29 -12.86 -1.73
CA THR A 38 -12.69 -13.40 -0.42
C THR A 38 -11.80 -12.86 0.70
N ALA A 39 -12.35 -12.83 1.93
CA ALA A 39 -11.57 -12.46 3.11
C ALA A 39 -10.36 -13.39 3.33
N ALA A 40 -10.50 -14.69 3.00
CA ALA A 40 -9.41 -15.65 3.07
C ALA A 40 -8.29 -15.28 2.08
N ASP A 41 -8.64 -14.96 0.84
CA ASP A 41 -7.66 -14.52 -0.15
C ASP A 41 -6.99 -13.22 0.31
N LEU A 42 -7.76 -12.22 0.74
CA LEU A 42 -7.21 -10.94 1.21
C LEU A 42 -6.20 -11.15 2.35
N SER A 43 -6.55 -12.01 3.33
CA SER A 43 -5.69 -12.33 4.46
C SER A 43 -4.36 -12.99 4.07
N SER A 44 -4.35 -13.75 2.97
CA SER A 44 -3.15 -14.45 2.49
C SER A 44 -2.10 -13.52 1.83
N ARG A 45 -2.47 -12.27 1.52
CA ARG A 45 -1.60 -11.29 0.84
C ARG A 45 -0.55 -10.66 1.77
N GLY A 46 -0.66 -10.89 3.08
CA GLY A 46 0.31 -10.43 4.07
C GLY A 46 0.13 -8.97 4.44
N PHE A 47 1.07 -8.11 4.03
CA PHE A 47 1.22 -6.75 4.56
C PHE A 47 1.02 -5.68 3.49
N ILE A 48 0.52 -4.52 3.91
CA ILE A 48 0.55 -3.27 3.14
C ILE A 48 1.66 -2.41 3.72
N ALA A 49 2.57 -1.93 2.87
CA ALA A 49 3.71 -1.11 3.29
C ALA A 49 3.85 0.15 2.44
N VAL A 50 4.26 1.25 3.08
CA VAL A 50 4.74 2.45 2.40
C VAL A 50 6.26 2.48 2.56
N TYR A 51 6.98 2.48 1.45
CA TYR A 51 8.44 2.44 1.44
C TYR A 51 9.01 3.40 0.38
N PRO A 52 10.23 3.91 0.59
CA PRO A 52 10.88 4.75 -0.41
C PRO A 52 11.25 3.92 -1.64
N SER A 53 10.78 4.34 -2.81
CA SER A 53 11.20 3.76 -4.10
C SER A 53 12.37 4.54 -4.71
N SER A 54 13.02 3.94 -5.71
CA SER A 54 13.93 4.67 -6.59
C SER A 54 13.17 5.82 -7.29
N GLY A 55 13.76 7.01 -7.33
CA GLY A 55 13.12 8.20 -7.90
C GLY A 55 14.04 9.41 -7.97
N TRP A 56 13.50 10.57 -8.35
CA TRP A 56 14.25 11.84 -8.54
C TRP A 56 15.23 12.13 -7.40
N TRP A 57 14.80 12.03 -6.13
CA TRP A 57 15.65 12.36 -4.99
C TRP A 57 16.90 11.47 -4.88
N ARG A 58 16.79 10.20 -5.27
CA ARG A 58 17.92 9.27 -5.32
C ARG A 58 18.85 9.54 -6.52
N THR A 59 18.29 9.97 -7.65
CA THR A 59 19.05 10.15 -8.91
C THR A 59 19.64 11.55 -9.11
N ARG A 60 19.25 12.54 -8.27
CA ARG A 60 19.71 13.93 -8.36
C ARG A 60 20.26 14.42 -7.00
N PRO A 61 21.40 13.88 -6.55
CA PRO A 61 22.00 14.24 -5.26
C PRO A 61 22.38 15.72 -5.18
N PHE A 62 22.67 16.38 -6.31
CA PHE A 62 23.02 17.81 -6.37
C PHE A 62 21.92 18.76 -5.86
N LEU A 63 20.69 18.26 -5.68
CA LEU A 63 19.58 19.05 -5.14
C LEU A 63 19.47 18.96 -3.62
N GLU A 64 20.29 18.11 -2.97
CA GLU A 64 20.40 17.98 -1.51
C GLU A 64 19.06 17.76 -0.80
N ARG A 65 18.10 17.12 -1.48
CA ARG A 65 16.76 16.84 -0.94
C ARG A 65 16.62 15.47 -0.28
N TYR A 66 17.67 14.66 -0.28
CA TYR A 66 17.64 13.29 0.23
C TYR A 66 17.47 13.23 1.76
N ASP A 67 17.90 14.26 2.49
CA ASP A 67 17.73 14.36 3.95
C ASP A 67 16.40 15.01 4.39
N LEU A 68 15.55 15.42 3.45
CA LEU A 68 14.29 16.06 3.78
C LEU A 68 13.22 15.03 4.16
N PRO A 69 12.41 15.29 5.20
CA PRO A 69 11.33 14.40 5.57
C PRO A 69 10.26 14.33 4.47
N ALA A 70 9.92 13.11 4.07
CA ALA A 70 8.79 12.84 3.18
C ALA A 70 7.51 12.63 4.00
N ARG A 71 6.50 13.48 3.79
CA ARG A 71 5.17 13.27 4.37
C ARG A 71 4.37 12.32 3.50
N TYR A 72 3.76 11.32 4.12
CA TYR A 72 2.87 10.38 3.48
C TYR A 72 1.64 10.14 4.35
N SER A 73 0.60 9.60 3.74
CA SER A 73 -0.59 9.08 4.43
C SER A 73 -1.02 7.80 3.75
N LEU A 74 -1.31 6.77 4.53
CA LEU A 74 -1.91 5.53 4.06
C LEU A 74 -3.38 5.51 4.48
N LEU A 75 -4.28 5.41 3.51
CA LEU A 75 -5.71 5.22 3.74
C LEU A 75 -6.08 3.83 3.26
N VAL A 76 -6.70 3.04 4.14
CA VAL A 76 -7.22 1.71 3.83
C VAL A 76 -8.69 1.68 4.20
N SER A 77 -9.52 1.19 3.28
CA SER A 77 -10.93 0.91 3.51
C SER A 77 -11.16 -0.57 3.25
N ILE A 78 -11.94 -1.21 4.12
CA ILE A 78 -12.39 -2.59 3.95
C ILE A 78 -13.91 -2.54 3.86
N GLU A 79 -14.43 -3.09 2.78
CA GLU A 79 -15.86 -3.24 2.54
C GLU A 79 -16.17 -4.72 2.39
N SER A 80 -17.30 -5.14 2.94
CA SER A 80 -17.84 -6.48 2.79
C SER A 80 -19.35 -6.40 2.57
N GLU A 81 -19.92 -7.43 1.96
CA GLU A 81 -21.37 -7.59 1.96
C GLU A 81 -21.93 -7.64 3.38
N GLN A 82 -23.23 -7.33 3.50
CA GLN A 82 -23.95 -7.38 4.77
C GLN A 82 -23.80 -8.79 5.38
N THR A 83 -23.22 -8.87 6.57
CA THR A 83 -23.07 -10.12 7.33
C THR A 83 -23.72 -9.97 8.70
N GLU A 84 -24.17 -11.09 9.28
CA GLU A 84 -24.68 -11.15 10.66
C GLU A 84 -23.55 -11.08 11.71
N ILE A 85 -22.29 -11.13 11.25
CA ILE A 85 -21.10 -11.11 12.10
C ILE A 85 -20.71 -9.65 12.39
N ASP A 86 -20.53 -9.31 13.68
CA ASP A 86 -20.01 -8.00 14.09
C ASP A 86 -18.49 -7.90 13.84
N LEU A 87 -18.14 -7.56 12.59
CA LEU A 87 -16.75 -7.32 12.18
C LEU A 87 -16.19 -6.03 12.80
N TYR A 88 -17.01 -5.01 12.99
CA TYR A 88 -16.54 -3.70 13.44
C TYR A 88 -15.95 -3.78 14.85
N THR A 89 -16.69 -4.34 15.80
CA THR A 89 -16.23 -4.45 17.19
C THR A 89 -14.97 -5.33 17.28
N ALA A 90 -14.95 -6.44 16.54
CA ALA A 90 -13.79 -7.34 16.50
C ALA A 90 -12.52 -6.62 15.98
N ILE A 91 -12.65 -5.87 14.89
CA ILE A 91 -11.55 -5.11 14.30
C ILE A 91 -11.11 -3.97 15.23
N ALA A 92 -12.05 -3.20 15.79
CA ALA A 92 -11.75 -2.08 16.68
C ALA A 92 -10.96 -2.51 17.92
N ASN A 93 -11.33 -3.65 18.53
CA ASN A 93 -10.61 -4.21 19.68
C ASN A 93 -9.17 -4.62 19.31
N GLN A 94 -8.97 -5.19 18.12
CA GLN A 94 -7.62 -5.52 17.65
C GLN A 94 -6.80 -4.24 17.42
N ILE A 95 -7.32 -3.26 16.67
CA ILE A 95 -6.61 -2.01 16.38
C ILE A 95 -6.22 -1.28 17.68
N SER A 96 -7.13 -1.15 18.63
CA SER A 96 -6.85 -0.47 19.90
C SER A 96 -5.70 -1.10 20.70
N THR A 97 -5.41 -2.38 20.45
CA THR A 97 -4.29 -3.09 21.10
C THR A 97 -2.95 -2.78 20.41
N TYR A 98 -2.96 -2.44 19.11
CA TYR A 98 -1.75 -2.22 18.29
C TYR A 98 -1.36 -0.75 18.11
N VAL A 99 -2.18 0.22 18.51
CA VAL A 99 -1.80 1.66 18.49
C VAL A 99 -0.83 1.98 19.65
N MET A 100 0.39 1.45 19.56
CA MET A 100 1.58 2.00 20.20
C MET A 100 2.40 2.61 19.06
N VAL A 101 2.18 3.91 18.81
CA VAL A 101 2.90 4.65 17.78
C VAL A 101 4.30 4.99 18.32
N GLU A 102 5.35 4.48 17.68
CA GLU A 102 6.73 4.87 17.98
C GLU A 102 7.00 6.32 17.54
N HIS A 103 7.78 7.02 18.38
CA HIS A 103 8.20 8.42 18.26
C HIS A 103 9.37 8.61 17.29
#